data_AF-A0A7X9RLS9-F1
#
_entry.id   AF-A0A7X9RLS9-F1
#
_cell.length_a   1.000
_cell.length_b   1.000
_cell.length_c   1.000
_cell.angle_alpha   90.00
_cell.angle_beta   90.00
_cell.angle_gamma   90.00
#
_symmetry.space_group_name_H-M   'P 1'
#
loop_
_entity.id
_entity.type
_entity.pdbx_description
1 polymer ?
#
loop_
_entity_poly.entity_id
_entity_poly.type
_entity_poly.pdbx_seq_one_letter_code
_entity_poly.pdbx_strand_id
1 'polypeptide(L)'
;MLRVAGSLKSGKVNATELTKALQRNGQPTELGKAIIEYGKVYKTKHQLRYISDEIYARQILEQLNKGKARHTLCRHIFYGKKGKLYQTYIDGMEEQLTVLSIVTNAIIYWNTLYLERVIDQMRVEGFDCSEEKINKLSPLLFEHINFVGKYSFRYDPSLENGHLRPLNTD
;
A
#
# COMPACT_ATOMS: atom_id res chain seq x y z
N MET A 1 -31.04 -15.17 3.70
CA MET A 1 -29.68 -14.95 4.26
C MET A 1 -28.82 -16.21 4.24
N LEU A 2 -29.15 -17.26 5.00
CA LEU A 2 -28.34 -18.50 5.05
C LEU A 2 -28.10 -19.18 3.70
N ARG A 3 -29.10 -19.23 2.82
CA ARG A 3 -28.94 -19.77 1.46
C ARG A 3 -27.98 -18.94 0.60
N VAL A 4 -28.00 -17.62 0.73
CA VAL A 4 -27.06 -16.72 0.04
C VAL A 4 -25.64 -16.94 0.53
N ALA A 5 -25.45 -16.96 1.86
CA ALA A 5 -24.15 -17.24 2.46
C ALA A 5 -23.63 -18.64 2.09
N GLY A 6 -24.51 -19.65 2.08
CA GLY A 6 -24.18 -21.02 1.68
C GLY A 6 -23.80 -21.14 0.21
N SER A 7 -24.54 -20.49 -0.70
CA SER A 7 -24.20 -20.46 -2.13
C SER A 7 -22.87 -19.77 -2.41
N LEU A 8 -22.57 -18.67 -1.69
CA LEU A 8 -21.29 -17.98 -1.81
C LEU A 8 -20.13 -18.83 -1.26
N LYS A 9 -20.32 -19.41 -0.06
CA LYS A 9 -19.30 -20.26 0.59
C LYS A 9 -19.02 -21.55 -0.19
N SER A 10 -20.02 -22.10 -0.87
CA SER A 10 -19.87 -23.29 -1.72
C SER A 10 -19.42 -22.98 -3.15
N GLY A 11 -19.17 -21.71 -3.48
CA GLY A 11 -18.72 -21.30 -4.82
C GLY A 11 -19.78 -21.49 -5.93
N LYS A 12 -21.04 -21.78 -5.58
CA LYS A 12 -22.12 -21.99 -6.56
C LYS A 12 -22.54 -20.71 -7.28
N VAL A 13 -22.25 -19.55 -6.70
CA VAL A 13 -22.56 -18.23 -7.28
C VAL A 13 -21.39 -17.29 -7.01
N ASN A 14 -20.97 -16.54 -8.04
CA ASN A 14 -19.93 -15.52 -7.88
C ASN A 14 -20.48 -14.29 -7.13
N ALA A 15 -19.63 -13.62 -6.36
CA ALA A 15 -19.98 -12.39 -5.64
C ALA A 15 -20.53 -11.29 -6.57
N THR A 16 -19.99 -11.16 -7.78
CA THR A 16 -20.46 -10.21 -8.80
C THR A 16 -21.89 -10.49 -9.26
N GLU A 17 -22.19 -11.76 -9.55
CA GLU A 17 -23.53 -12.21 -9.92
C GLU A 17 -24.52 -12.07 -8.77
N LEU A 18 -24.09 -12.41 -7.57
CA LEU A 18 -24.90 -12.23 -6.37
C LEU A 18 -25.23 -10.75 -6.17
N THR A 19 -24.26 -9.85 -6.37
CA THR A 19 -24.48 -8.40 -6.20
C THR A 19 -25.49 -7.88 -7.23
N LYS A 20 -25.40 -8.35 -8.48
CA LYS A 20 -26.42 -8.09 -9.52
C LYS A 20 -27.78 -8.67 -9.14
N ALA A 21 -27.85 -9.87 -8.58
CA ALA A 21 -29.11 -10.47 -8.15
C ALA A 21 -29.76 -9.72 -6.97
N LEU A 22 -28.94 -9.11 -6.12
CA LEU A 22 -29.39 -8.32 -4.97
C LEU A 22 -29.81 -6.89 -5.35
N GLN A 23 -29.46 -6.43 -6.55
CA GLN A 23 -29.75 -5.09 -7.06
C GLN A 23 -30.58 -5.14 -8.36
N ARG A 24 -31.78 -4.57 -8.35
CA ARG A 24 -32.64 -4.47 -9.54
C ARG A 24 -32.70 -3.01 -9.99
N ASN A 25 -32.29 -2.73 -11.22
CA ASN A 25 -32.30 -1.38 -11.81
C ASN A 25 -31.62 -0.31 -10.91
N GLY A 26 -30.51 -0.66 -10.27
CA GLY A 26 -29.77 0.23 -9.38
C GLY A 26 -30.36 0.37 -7.96
N GLN A 27 -31.49 -0.28 -7.66
CA GLN A 27 -32.06 -0.31 -6.32
C GLN A 27 -31.90 -1.68 -5.65
N PRO A 28 -31.61 -1.73 -4.34
CA PRO A 28 -31.54 -3.00 -3.63
C PRO A 28 -32.93 -3.66 -3.58
N THR A 29 -32.96 -4.96 -3.90
CA THR A 29 -34.12 -5.82 -3.66
C THR A 29 -34.45 -5.88 -2.16
N GLU A 30 -35.63 -6.36 -1.77
CA GLU A 30 -35.98 -6.54 -0.34
C GLU A 30 -34.95 -7.38 0.41
N LEU A 31 -34.45 -8.45 -0.21
CA LEU A 31 -33.38 -9.26 0.38
C LEU A 31 -32.03 -8.49 0.40
N GLY A 32 -31.75 -7.68 -0.61
CA GLY A 32 -30.61 -6.75 -0.62
C GLY A 32 -30.67 -5.71 0.49
N LYS A 33 -31.86 -5.12 0.74
CA LYS A 33 -32.10 -4.20 1.86
C LYS A 33 -31.86 -4.88 3.19
N ALA A 34 -32.39 -6.09 3.39
CA ALA A 34 -32.16 -6.86 4.61
C ALA A 34 -30.66 -7.16 4.84
N ILE A 35 -29.89 -7.47 3.79
CA ILE A 35 -28.43 -7.62 3.86
C ILE A 35 -27.75 -6.30 4.25
N ILE A 36 -28.18 -5.18 3.65
CA ILE A 36 -27.63 -3.86 3.95
C ILE A 36 -27.89 -3.50 5.42
N GLU A 37 -29.11 -3.67 5.93
CA GLU A 37 -29.45 -3.41 7.33
C GLU A 37 -28.63 -4.29 8.27
N TYR A 38 -28.48 -5.58 7.95
CA TYR A 38 -27.59 -6.47 8.70
C TYR A 38 -26.13 -5.98 8.68
N GLY A 39 -25.64 -5.53 7.54
CA GLY A 39 -24.30 -4.93 7.40
C GLY A 39 -24.11 -3.66 8.23
N LYS A 40 -25.16 -2.84 8.39
CA LYS A 40 -25.12 -1.65 9.26
C LYS A 40 -24.84 -2.02 10.71
N VAL A 41 -25.37 -3.13 11.22
CA VAL A 41 -25.08 -3.61 12.58
C VAL A 41 -23.58 -3.86 12.76
N TYR A 42 -22.93 -4.53 11.80
CA TYR A 42 -21.48 -4.74 11.84
C TYR A 42 -20.69 -3.44 11.70
N LYS A 43 -21.15 -2.52 10.83
CA LYS A 43 -20.53 -1.19 10.68
C LYS A 43 -20.61 -0.41 11.99
N THR A 44 -21.76 -0.40 12.67
CA THR A 44 -21.93 0.25 13.97
C THR A 44 -21.03 -0.38 15.02
N LYS A 45 -20.97 -1.72 15.11
CA LYS A 45 -20.04 -2.41 16.02
C LYS A 45 -18.58 -2.03 15.76
N HIS A 46 -18.18 -1.98 14.48
CA HIS A 46 -16.84 -1.56 14.09
C HIS A 46 -16.54 -0.11 14.49
N GLN A 47 -17.47 0.82 14.24
CA GLN A 47 -17.31 2.23 14.58
C GLN A 47 -17.26 2.45 16.10
N LEU A 48 -18.13 1.80 16.86
CA LEU A 48 -18.10 1.86 18.32
C LEU A 48 -16.76 1.36 18.85
N ARG A 49 -16.28 0.21 18.35
CA ARG A 49 -14.96 -0.32 18.72
C ARG A 49 -13.83 0.64 18.35
N TYR A 50 -13.88 1.24 17.17
CA TYR A 50 -12.88 2.22 16.73
C TYR A 50 -12.79 3.43 17.66
N ILE A 51 -13.91 3.89 18.22
CA ILE A 51 -13.94 5.04 19.13
C ILE A 51 -13.56 4.63 20.56
N SER A 52 -13.93 3.41 21.01
CA SER A 52 -13.73 2.97 22.40
C SER A 52 -12.38 2.31 22.67
N ASP A 53 -11.73 1.74 21.66
CA ASP A 53 -10.50 0.94 21.79
C ASP A 53 -9.37 1.63 21.03
N GLU A 54 -8.49 2.31 21.77
CA GLU A 54 -7.36 3.06 21.20
C GLU A 54 -6.37 2.14 20.47
N ILE A 55 -6.13 0.93 20.98
CA ILE A 55 -5.20 -0.03 20.36
C ILE A 55 -5.75 -0.44 18.99
N TYR A 56 -7.05 -0.74 18.92
CA TYR A 56 -7.72 -1.05 17.66
C TYR A 56 -7.69 0.13 16.67
N ALA A 57 -7.92 1.35 17.15
CA ALA A 57 -7.82 2.55 16.31
C ALA A 57 -6.40 2.75 15.76
N ARG A 58 -5.37 2.57 16.60
CA ARG A 58 -3.97 2.70 16.24
C ARG A 58 -3.56 1.68 15.16
N GLN A 59 -3.97 0.42 15.30
CA GLN A 59 -3.72 -0.61 14.29
C GLN A 59 -4.33 -0.25 12.93
N ILE A 60 -5.54 0.30 12.91
CA ILE A 60 -6.18 0.76 11.66
C ILE A 60 -5.40 1.93 11.05
N LEU A 61 -4.99 2.90 11.87
CA LEU A 61 -4.20 4.05 11.42
C LEU A 61 -2.84 3.62 10.86
N GLU A 62 -2.14 2.66 11.49
CA GLU A 62 -0.87 2.14 11.00
C GLU A 62 -1.01 1.51 9.60
N GLN A 63 -2.04 0.69 9.39
CA GLN A 63 -2.31 0.10 8.07
C GLN A 63 -2.65 1.16 7.02
N LEU A 64 -3.47 2.14 7.42
CA LEU A 64 -3.86 3.24 6.56
C LEU A 64 -2.66 4.14 6.19
N ASN A 65 -1.74 4.36 7.13
CA ASN A 65 -0.51 5.10 6.91
C ASN A 65 0.40 4.39 5.90
N LYS A 66 0.53 3.05 5.96
CA LYS A 66 1.28 2.28 4.96
C LYS A 66 0.72 2.48 3.55
N GLY A 67 -0.60 2.37 3.39
CA GLY A 67 -1.27 2.60 2.11
C GLY A 67 -1.08 4.03 1.60
N LYS A 68 -1.27 5.03 2.47
CA LYS A 68 -1.04 6.44 2.14
C LYS A 68 0.41 6.71 1.73
N ALA A 69 1.39 6.21 2.46
CA ALA A 69 2.81 6.38 2.16
C ALA A 69 3.16 5.79 0.79
N ARG A 70 2.69 4.57 0.49
CA ARG A 70 2.86 3.97 -0.85
C ARG A 70 2.22 4.82 -1.93
N HIS A 71 0.98 5.29 -1.74
CA HIS A 71 0.33 6.15 -2.71
C HIS A 71 1.07 7.49 -2.91
N THR A 72 1.60 8.08 -1.84
CA THR A 72 2.41 9.29 -1.93
C THR A 72 3.69 9.04 -2.72
N LEU A 73 4.39 7.94 -2.49
CA LEU A 73 5.56 7.53 -3.28
C LEU A 73 5.19 7.34 -4.76
N CYS A 74 4.13 6.59 -5.05
CA CYS A 74 3.65 6.40 -6.44
C CYS A 74 3.39 7.73 -7.15
N ARG A 75 2.81 8.72 -6.45
CA ARG A 75 2.56 10.06 -7.02
C ARG A 75 3.84 10.83 -7.30
N HIS A 76 4.90 10.65 -6.50
CA HIS A 76 6.20 11.27 -6.75
C HIS A 76 6.93 10.62 -7.93
N ILE A 77 6.84 9.29 -8.06
CA ILE A 77 7.40 8.55 -9.20
C ILE A 77 6.71 8.97 -10.50
N PHE A 78 5.38 9.09 -10.49
CA PHE A 78 4.59 9.48 -11.67
C PHE A 78 4.62 11.00 -11.93
N TYR A 79 5.82 11.58 -11.92
CA TYR A 79 6.02 13.02 -12.09
C TYR A 79 5.66 13.46 -13.52
N GLY A 80 4.77 14.45 -13.61
CA GLY A 80 4.17 14.95 -14.85
C GLY A 80 2.64 14.85 -14.81
N LYS A 81 1.96 16.00 -14.61
CA LYS A 81 0.49 16.17 -14.40
C LYS A 81 -0.08 15.95 -12.99
N LYS A 82 0.68 16.23 -11.91
CA LYS A 82 0.17 16.16 -10.52
C LYS A 82 -0.39 14.78 -10.12
N GLY A 83 0.16 13.68 -10.66
CA GLY A 83 -0.31 12.32 -10.36
C GLY A 83 -1.66 11.93 -10.98
N LYS A 84 -2.09 12.59 -12.08
CA LYS A 84 -3.29 12.19 -12.84
C LYS A 84 -2.89 11.52 -14.17
N LEU A 85 -3.29 10.26 -14.35
CA LEU A 85 -3.27 9.60 -15.67
C LEU A 85 -4.24 10.35 -16.59
N TYR A 86 -3.72 10.92 -17.68
CA TYR A 86 -4.53 11.36 -18.81
C TYR A 86 -4.17 10.45 -19.98
N GLN A 87 -4.91 9.35 -20.14
CA GLN A 87 -4.89 8.58 -21.37
C GLN A 87 -6.32 8.09 -21.67
N THR A 88 -6.72 8.15 -22.93
CA THR A 88 -8.06 7.82 -23.41
C THR A 88 -8.28 6.31 -23.59
N TYR A 89 -7.32 5.44 -23.20
CA TYR A 89 -7.34 4.00 -23.45
C TYR A 89 -7.00 3.17 -22.20
N ILE A 90 -7.77 2.11 -21.98
CA ILE A 90 -7.69 1.21 -20.80
C ILE A 90 -6.40 0.37 -20.80
N ASP A 91 -5.99 -0.17 -21.96
CA ASP A 91 -4.80 -1.06 -22.05
C ASP A 91 -3.49 -0.32 -21.68
N GLY A 92 -3.36 0.95 -22.08
CA GLY A 92 -2.21 1.78 -21.72
C GLY A 92 -2.17 2.14 -20.22
N MET A 93 -3.30 2.09 -19.51
CA MET A 93 -3.32 2.31 -18.07
C MET A 93 -2.78 1.11 -17.29
N GLU A 94 -3.08 -0.11 -17.71
CA GLU A 94 -2.59 -1.33 -17.06
C GLU A 94 -1.06 -1.45 -17.16
N GLU A 95 -0.50 -1.15 -18.34
CA GLU A 95 0.95 -1.14 -18.55
C GLU A 95 1.63 -0.07 -17.68
N GLN A 96 1.08 1.16 -17.64
CA GLN A 96 1.59 2.22 -16.78
C GLN A 96 1.52 1.88 -15.28
N LEU A 97 0.43 1.25 -14.84
CA LEU A 97 0.29 0.78 -13.45
C LEU A 97 1.29 -0.33 -13.11
N THR A 98 1.56 -1.22 -14.07
CA THR A 98 2.54 -2.30 -13.91
C THR A 98 3.94 -1.73 -13.78
N VAL A 99 4.36 -0.86 -14.69
CA VAL A 99 5.66 -0.20 -14.64
C VAL A 99 5.82 0.62 -13.36
N LEU A 100 4.80 1.39 -12.97
CA LEU A 100 4.78 2.16 -11.73
C LEU A 100 4.96 1.24 -10.51
N SER A 101 4.29 0.10 -10.48
CA SER A 101 4.42 -0.90 -9.42
C SER A 101 5.85 -1.46 -9.34
N ILE A 102 6.46 -1.78 -10.49
CA ILE A 102 7.84 -2.27 -10.57
C ILE A 102 8.82 -1.24 -9.99
N VAL A 103 8.77 0.01 -10.47
CA VAL A 103 9.64 1.09 -9.99
C VAL A 103 9.43 1.34 -8.50
N THR A 104 8.18 1.33 -8.04
CA THR A 104 7.84 1.50 -6.61
C THR A 104 8.45 0.40 -5.76
N ASN A 105 8.34 -0.85 -6.20
CA ASN A 105 8.90 -2.00 -5.48
C ASN A 105 10.43 -2.01 -5.51
N ALA A 106 11.06 -1.58 -6.61
CA ALA A 106 12.51 -1.42 -6.70
C ALA A 106 13.03 -0.37 -5.72
N ILE A 107 12.34 0.76 -5.56
CA ILE A 107 12.67 1.78 -4.57
C ILE A 107 12.52 1.24 -3.15
N ILE A 108 11.41 0.55 -2.84
CA ILE A 108 11.20 -0.06 -1.52
C ILE A 108 12.31 -1.05 -1.20
N TYR A 109 12.70 -1.89 -2.17
CA TYR A 109 13.77 -2.85 -2.00
C TYR A 109 15.12 -2.16 -1.72
N TRP A 110 15.45 -1.13 -2.52
CA TRP A 110 16.66 -0.32 -2.30
C TRP A 110 16.66 0.31 -0.90
N ASN A 111 15.55 0.92 -0.49
CA ASN A 111 15.40 1.50 0.85
C ASN A 111 15.59 0.46 1.95
N THR A 112 15.00 -0.72 1.82
CA THR A 112 15.17 -1.80 2.81
C THR A 112 16.63 -2.21 2.95
N LEU A 113 17.35 -2.39 1.84
CA LEU A 113 18.78 -2.75 1.86
C LEU A 113 19.65 -1.68 2.55
N TYR A 114 19.42 -0.40 2.24
CA TYR A 114 20.20 0.68 2.85
C TYR A 114 19.79 0.96 4.29
N LEU A 115 18.52 0.79 4.66
CA LEU A 115 18.09 0.90 6.05
C LEU A 115 18.78 -0.15 6.94
N GLU A 116 18.97 -1.37 6.47
CA GLU A 116 19.74 -2.39 7.19
C GLU A 116 21.18 -1.93 7.47
N ARG A 117 21.86 -1.40 6.44
CA ARG A 117 23.22 -0.82 6.58
C ARG A 117 23.26 0.33 7.57
N VAL A 118 22.27 1.23 7.52
CA VAL A 118 22.17 2.37 8.44
C VAL A 118 21.96 1.88 9.87
N ILE A 119 21.11 0.88 10.10
CA ILE A 119 20.89 0.28 11.42
C ILE A 119 22.18 -0.35 11.94
N ASP A 120 22.92 -1.08 11.11
CA ASP A 120 24.20 -1.69 11.51
C ASP A 120 25.23 -0.63 11.90
N GLN A 121 25.34 0.46 11.13
CA GLN A 121 26.21 1.59 11.45
C GLN A 121 25.78 2.26 12.77
N MET A 122 24.49 2.52 12.96
CA MET A 122 23.95 3.11 14.19
C MET A 122 24.21 2.24 15.42
N ARG A 123 24.20 0.90 15.28
CA ARG A 123 24.58 -0.02 16.36
C ARG A 123 26.05 0.13 16.74
N VAL A 124 26.95 0.27 15.76
CA VAL A 124 28.39 0.50 15.99
C VAL A 124 28.63 1.83 16.69
N GLU A 125 27.86 2.86 16.33
CA GLU A 125 27.91 4.20 16.94
C GLU A 125 27.29 4.26 18.36
N GLY A 126 26.68 3.16 18.82
CA GLY A 126 26.13 3.05 20.17
C GLY A 126 24.69 3.57 20.33
N PHE A 127 23.95 3.79 19.23
CA PHE A 127 22.55 4.17 19.29
C PHE A 127 21.65 2.97 19.68
N ASP A 128 20.58 3.26 20.43
CA ASP A 128 19.56 2.26 20.75
C ASP A 128 18.72 1.88 19.53
N CYS A 129 19.06 0.72 18.97
CA CYS A 129 18.38 0.06 17.84
C CYS A 129 17.57 -1.16 18.31
N SER A 130 16.78 -1.02 19.38
CA SER A 130 15.83 -2.04 19.84
C SER A 130 14.82 -2.46 18.77
N GLU A 131 14.38 -3.73 18.82
CA GLU A 131 13.41 -4.28 17.86
C GLU A 131 12.11 -3.47 17.78
N GLU A 132 11.66 -2.90 18.91
CA GLU A 132 10.45 -2.06 18.94
C GLU A 132 10.59 -0.79 18.07
N LYS A 133 11.80 -0.21 18.00
CA LYS A 133 12.08 0.95 17.15
C LYS A 133 12.21 0.54 15.69
N ILE A 134 12.88 -0.58 15.41
CA ILE A 134 13.04 -1.10 14.05
C ILE A 134 11.66 -1.44 13.45
N ASN A 135 10.76 -2.02 14.23
CA ASN A 135 9.40 -2.36 13.79
C ASN A 135 8.55 -1.14 13.38
N LYS A 136 8.92 0.07 13.81
CA LYS A 136 8.26 1.33 13.46
C LYS A 136 8.82 1.96 12.18
N LEU A 137 9.95 1.47 11.67
CA LEU A 137 10.55 1.97 10.44
C LEU A 137 9.72 1.61 9.21
N SER A 138 9.72 2.50 8.23
CA SER A 138 9.02 2.32 6.96
C SER A 138 10.01 2.47 5.80
N PRO A 139 10.13 1.48 4.90
CA PRO A 139 10.98 1.57 3.72
C PRO A 139 10.36 2.41 2.59
N LEU A 140 9.31 3.19 2.88
CA LEU A 140 8.60 4.02 1.90
C LEU A 140 9.13 5.47 1.86
N LEU A 141 10.28 5.75 2.48
CA LEU A 141 10.97 7.03 2.44
C LEU A 141 11.45 7.34 1.02
N PHE A 142 11.43 8.60 0.59
CA PHE A 142 11.80 8.94 -0.79
C PHE A 142 12.41 10.33 -0.96
N GLU A 143 12.61 11.05 0.14
CA GLU A 143 13.18 12.39 0.17
C GLU A 143 14.61 12.44 -0.37
N HIS A 144 15.34 11.33 -0.25
CA HIS A 144 16.72 11.16 -0.76
C HIS A 144 16.78 10.81 -2.25
N ILE A 145 15.63 10.60 -2.93
CA ILE A 145 15.58 10.19 -4.33
C ILE A 145 15.30 11.41 -5.21
N ASN A 146 16.15 11.62 -6.21
CA ASN A 146 15.90 12.64 -7.21
C ASN A 146 14.95 12.15 -8.31
N PHE A 147 13.67 12.54 -8.26
CA PHE A 147 12.69 12.23 -9.30
C PHE A 147 12.67 13.21 -10.48
N VAL A 148 13.39 14.33 -10.41
CA VAL A 148 13.32 15.39 -11.43
C VAL A 148 14.70 15.95 -11.76
N GLY A 149 15.04 15.98 -13.05
CA GLY A 149 16.23 16.66 -13.54
C GLY A 149 17.13 15.74 -14.34
N LYS A 150 18.44 15.94 -14.21
CA LYS A 150 19.45 15.20 -14.99
C LYS A 150 19.92 13.98 -14.21
N TYR A 151 19.87 12.84 -14.88
CA TYR A 151 20.41 11.58 -14.39
C TYR A 151 21.75 11.31 -15.03
N SER A 152 22.75 10.94 -14.22
CA SER A 152 24.03 10.45 -14.71
C SER A 152 24.11 8.95 -14.44
N PHE A 153 24.02 8.16 -15.49
CA PHE A 153 24.21 6.71 -15.42
C PHE A 153 25.67 6.40 -15.71
N ARG A 154 26.54 6.63 -14.73
CA ARG A 154 27.92 6.13 -14.76
C ARG A 154 27.95 4.84 -13.98
N TYR A 155 28.35 3.76 -14.65
CA TYR A 155 28.60 2.50 -13.98
C TYR A 155 29.86 2.65 -13.13
N ASP A 156 29.76 2.29 -11.86
CA ASP A 156 30.87 2.25 -10.93
C ASP A 156 31.28 0.78 -10.74
N PRO A 157 32.48 0.37 -11.19
CA PRO A 157 32.96 -1.01 -11.04
C PRO A 157 32.99 -1.48 -9.58
N SER A 158 33.07 -0.56 -8.61
CA SER A 158 33.01 -0.92 -7.19
C SER A 158 31.66 -1.49 -6.74
N LEU A 159 30.61 -1.35 -7.56
CA LEU A 159 29.26 -1.88 -7.31
C LEU A 159 29.02 -3.23 -8.00
N GLU A 160 30.05 -3.84 -8.59
CA GLU A 160 29.96 -5.19 -9.14
C GLU A 160 29.56 -6.22 -8.06
N ASN A 161 28.97 -7.34 -8.48
CA ASN A 161 28.64 -8.46 -7.60
C ASN A 161 27.73 -8.14 -6.40
N GLY A 162 26.95 -7.05 -6.48
CA GLY A 162 26.00 -6.68 -5.42
C GLY A 162 26.60 -5.87 -4.27
N HIS A 163 27.80 -5.31 -4.45
CA HIS A 163 28.34 -4.32 -3.54
C HIS A 163 27.45 -3.06 -3.53
N LEU A 164 27.20 -2.53 -2.33
CA LEU A 164 26.40 -1.32 -2.13
C LEU A 164 27.29 -0.09 -2.06
N ARG A 165 26.71 1.07 -2.38
CA ARG A 165 27.40 2.36 -2.20
C ARG A 165 27.64 2.60 -0.70
N PRO A 166 28.73 3.27 -0.33
CA PRO A 166 28.95 3.68 1.05
C PRO A 166 27.84 4.64 1.51
N LEU A 167 27.57 4.64 2.81
CA LEU A 167 26.69 5.63 3.43
C LEU A 167 27.41 6.98 3.46
N ASN A 168 26.68 8.06 3.20
CA ASN A 168 27.19 9.40 3.46
C ASN A 168 27.08 9.67 4.97
N THR A 169 28.21 9.65 5.67
CA THR A 169 28.31 9.88 7.12
C THR A 169 28.76 11.29 7.50
N ASP A 170 28.88 12.18 6.52
CA ASP A 170 29.34 13.57 6.67
C ASP A 170 28.21 14.57 6.96
#